data_AF-A0A9E7PLU4-F1
#
_entry.id   AF-A0A9E7PLU4-F1
#
_cell.length_a   1.000
_cell.length_b   1.000
_cell.length_c   1.000
_cell.angle_alpha   90.00
_cell.angle_beta   90.00
_cell.angle_gamma   90.00
#
_symmetry.space_group_name_H-M   'P 1'
#
loop_
_entity.id
_entity.type
_entity.pdbx_description
1 polymer ?
#
loop_
_entity_poly.entity_id
_entity_poly.type
_entity_poly.pdbx_seq_one_letter_code
_entity_poly.pdbx_strand_id
1 'polypeptide(L)'
;MYHDLNHLEKNGLIETDDDYVKLISDKFPEPEVGPRRAINYHISVFGEEDGETIRRYVYDNYPFYTIFSKTEKKESYVRDENGILTIGYEGRSVDDFILNLIKNKVSILVDVRKNPFSMKYGFSKKQISGYSEEIGIEYIHIPGLGIESSKRKNLKPEDYAALFSEYESDLINREKELGILRKLGKDKKIALMCFEKDSNFCHRGVIGKKLHSDGFCVENV
;
A
#
# COMPACT_ATOMS: atom_id res chain seq x y z
N MET A 1 -15.61 -3.14 10.49
CA MET A 1 -16.92 -3.13 11.16
C MET A 1 -17.39 -4.52 11.55
N TYR A 2 -17.83 -5.41 10.65
CA TYR A 2 -18.28 -6.77 11.05
C TYR A 2 -17.22 -7.63 11.75
N HIS A 3 -15.95 -7.54 11.33
CA HIS A 3 -14.85 -8.26 11.98
C HIS A 3 -14.56 -7.72 13.40
N ASP A 4 -14.77 -6.43 13.61
CA ASP A 4 -14.55 -5.77 14.90
C ASP A 4 -15.69 -6.11 15.87
N LEU A 5 -16.94 -6.09 15.39
CA LEU A 5 -18.12 -6.49 16.17
C LEU A 5 -18.02 -7.95 16.63
N ASN A 6 -17.71 -8.88 15.72
CA ASN A 6 -17.51 -10.29 16.08
C ASN A 6 -16.38 -10.48 17.09
N HIS A 7 -15.30 -9.69 16.98
CA HIS A 7 -14.21 -9.75 17.95
C HIS A 7 -14.67 -9.23 19.32
N LEU A 8 -15.38 -8.11 19.38
CA LEU A 8 -15.89 -7.54 20.62
C LEU A 8 -16.93 -8.45 21.29
N GLU A 9 -17.82 -9.07 20.52
CA GLU A 9 -18.82 -10.03 21.00
C GLU A 9 -18.15 -11.29 21.56
N LYS A 10 -17.17 -11.85 20.82
CA LYS A 10 -16.39 -13.00 21.30
C LYS A 10 -15.63 -12.72 22.60
N ASN A 11 -15.26 -11.47 22.84
CA ASN A 11 -14.61 -11.03 24.08
C ASN A 11 -15.61 -10.63 25.18
N GLY A 12 -16.92 -10.84 24.97
CA GLY A 12 -17.97 -10.56 25.95
C GLY A 12 -18.18 -9.07 26.24
N LEU A 13 -17.76 -8.19 25.33
CA LEU A 13 -17.88 -6.75 25.49
C LEU A 13 -19.22 -6.22 24.99
N ILE A 14 -19.76 -6.85 23.95
CA ILE A 14 -21.02 -6.50 23.32
C ILE A 14 -21.86 -7.75 23.02
N GLU A 15 -23.17 -7.56 22.87
CA GLU A 15 -24.13 -8.51 22.32
C GLU A 15 -24.56 -7.96 20.96
N THR A 16 -24.53 -8.77 19.92
CA THR A 16 -25.01 -8.36 18.60
C THR A 16 -26.16 -9.24 18.13
N ASP A 17 -27.15 -8.60 17.50
CA ASP A 17 -28.26 -9.21 16.78
C ASP A 17 -28.38 -8.49 15.43
N ASP A 18 -29.26 -8.96 14.54
CA ASP A 18 -29.40 -8.39 13.19
C ASP A 18 -29.79 -6.89 13.22
N ASP A 19 -30.48 -6.45 14.27
CA ASP A 19 -31.02 -5.09 14.40
C ASP A 19 -30.36 -4.23 15.49
N TYR A 20 -29.48 -4.78 16.34
CA TYR A 20 -28.86 -4.01 17.42
C TYR A 20 -27.47 -4.47 17.84
N VAL A 21 -26.74 -3.54 18.45
CA VAL A 21 -25.50 -3.78 19.19
C VAL A 21 -25.70 -3.23 20.60
N LYS A 22 -25.55 -4.10 21.61
CA LYS A 22 -25.71 -3.74 23.02
C LYS A 22 -24.39 -3.92 23.75
N LEU A 23 -24.01 -2.95 24.57
CA LEU A 23 -22.86 -3.08 25.47
C LEU A 23 -23.21 -4.02 26.63
N ILE A 24 -22.40 -5.06 26.88
CA ILE A 24 -22.59 -5.99 28.02
C ILE A 24 -21.60 -5.67 29.15
N SER A 25 -20.42 -5.15 28.81
CA SER A 25 -19.36 -4.86 29.77
C SER A 25 -18.88 -3.42 29.66
N ASP A 26 -18.78 -2.76 30.81
CA ASP A 26 -18.22 -1.41 30.93
C ASP A 26 -16.68 -1.45 31.11
N LYS A 27 -16.11 -2.66 31.19
CA LYS A 27 -14.67 -2.89 31.36
C LYS A 27 -14.03 -3.17 30.01
N PHE A 28 -13.53 -2.13 29.38
CA PHE A 28 -12.71 -2.23 28.18
C PHE A 28 -11.24 -2.41 28.55
N PRO A 29 -10.46 -3.16 27.75
CA PRO A 29 -9.02 -3.16 27.91
C PRO A 29 -8.50 -1.73 27.75
N GLU A 30 -7.72 -1.28 28.74
CA GLU A 30 -7.04 0.01 28.66
C GLU A 30 -6.12 0.02 27.43
N PRO A 31 -6.16 1.09 26.61
CA PRO A 31 -5.24 1.20 25.50
C PRO A 31 -3.80 1.23 26.02
N GLU A 32 -2.87 0.77 25.18
CA GLU A 32 -1.45 0.95 25.45
C GLU A 32 -1.12 2.44 25.72
N VAL A 33 -0.03 2.68 26.45
CA VAL A 33 0.34 4.03 26.92
C VAL A 33 0.41 5.06 25.79
N GLY A 34 0.94 4.66 24.62
CA GLY A 34 1.04 5.52 23.44
C GLY A 34 -0.33 5.95 22.91
N PRO A 35 -1.17 5.01 22.44
CA PRO A 35 -2.55 5.28 22.02
C PRO A 35 -3.36 6.06 23.06
N ARG A 36 -3.29 5.67 24.34
CA ARG A 36 -4.01 6.37 25.42
C ARG A 36 -3.59 7.83 25.54
N ARG A 37 -2.29 8.12 25.47
CA ARG A 37 -1.79 9.50 25.50
C ARG A 37 -2.29 10.31 24.31
N ALA A 38 -2.30 9.73 23.12
CA ALA A 38 -2.83 10.38 21.92
C ALA A 38 -4.33 10.69 22.06
N ILE A 39 -5.12 9.72 22.51
CA ILE A 39 -6.57 9.89 22.76
C ILE A 39 -6.80 11.02 23.76
N ASN A 40 -6.15 10.97 24.93
CA ASN A 40 -6.33 11.98 25.97
C ASN A 40 -5.92 13.38 25.50
N TYR A 41 -4.85 13.49 24.70
CA TYR A 41 -4.47 14.75 24.09
C TYR A 41 -5.58 15.29 23.19
N HIS A 42 -6.11 14.48 22.26
CA HIS A 42 -7.16 14.94 21.36
C HIS A 42 -8.48 15.25 22.08
N ILE A 43 -8.84 14.51 23.13
CA ILE A 43 -10.00 14.85 23.98
C ILE A 43 -9.76 16.21 24.66
N SER A 44 -8.56 16.47 25.18
CA SER A 44 -8.28 17.76 25.84
C SER A 44 -8.32 18.96 24.88
N VAL A 45 -8.06 18.73 23.58
CA VAL A 45 -8.03 19.79 22.56
C VAL A 45 -9.39 19.96 21.87
N PHE A 46 -10.12 18.88 21.63
CA PHE A 46 -11.31 18.86 20.78
C PHE A 46 -12.57 18.30 21.47
N GLY A 47 -12.51 17.92 22.75
CA GLY A 47 -13.59 17.18 23.43
C GLY A 47 -14.92 17.93 23.54
N GLU A 48 -14.87 19.26 23.55
CA GLU A 48 -16.06 20.14 23.60
C GLU A 48 -16.40 20.74 22.22
N GLU A 49 -15.62 20.44 21.19
CA GLU A 49 -15.79 20.99 19.84
C GLU A 49 -16.78 20.16 19.02
N ASP A 50 -17.57 20.83 18.18
CA ASP A 50 -18.44 20.14 17.25
C ASP A 50 -17.67 19.55 16.04
N GLY A 51 -18.29 18.60 15.35
CA GLY A 51 -17.66 17.93 14.20
C GLY A 51 -17.30 18.86 13.05
N GLU A 52 -18.02 19.98 12.88
CA GLU A 52 -17.74 20.98 11.85
C GLU A 52 -16.47 21.78 12.16
N THR A 53 -16.28 22.12 13.43
CA THR A 53 -15.09 22.82 13.93
C THR A 53 -13.86 21.93 13.83
N ILE A 54 -13.97 20.66 14.22
CA ILE A 54 -12.90 19.67 14.05
C ILE A 54 -12.58 19.47 12.57
N ARG A 55 -13.60 19.33 11.70
CA ARG A 55 -13.40 19.18 10.25
C ARG A 55 -12.64 20.37 9.68
N ARG A 56 -13.07 21.59 10.00
CA ARG A 56 -12.42 22.81 9.52
C ARG A 56 -10.97 22.90 9.97
N TYR A 57 -10.70 22.61 11.25
CA TYR A 57 -9.33 22.51 11.78
C TYR A 57 -8.47 21.54 10.96
N VAL A 58 -8.98 20.31 10.72
CA VAL A 58 -8.24 19.31 9.93
C VAL A 58 -7.98 19.80 8.51
N TYR A 59 -8.99 20.38 7.86
CA TYR A 59 -8.89 20.84 6.48
C TYR A 59 -7.88 21.99 6.35
N ASP A 60 -7.90 22.95 7.28
CA ASP A 60 -6.99 24.10 7.28
C ASP A 60 -5.54 23.72 7.59
N ASN A 61 -5.32 22.81 8.54
CA ASN A 61 -3.96 22.47 8.99
C ASN A 61 -3.34 21.31 8.20
N TYR A 62 -4.14 20.48 7.54
CA TYR A 62 -3.68 19.31 6.80
C TYR A 62 -4.35 19.21 5.42
N PRO A 63 -4.17 20.24 4.55
CA PRO A 63 -4.88 20.36 3.28
C PRO A 63 -4.62 19.17 2.33
N PHE A 64 -3.45 18.52 2.43
CA PHE A 64 -3.14 17.31 1.67
C PHE A 64 -4.17 16.18 1.86
N TYR A 65 -4.74 16.02 3.06
CA TYR A 65 -5.75 14.96 3.28
C TYR A 65 -7.12 15.30 2.68
N THR A 66 -7.27 16.48 2.09
CA THR A 66 -8.50 16.93 1.42
C THR A 66 -8.50 16.70 -0.09
N ILE A 67 -7.38 16.24 -0.69
CA ILE A 67 -7.23 16.10 -2.15
C ILE A 67 -8.29 15.21 -2.83
N PHE A 68 -8.81 14.22 -2.09
CA PHE A 68 -9.89 13.33 -2.54
C PHE A 68 -11.22 13.58 -1.82
N SER A 69 -11.32 14.65 -1.02
CA SER A 69 -12.57 15.03 -0.37
C SER A 69 -13.64 15.35 -1.42
N LYS A 70 -14.86 14.89 -1.16
CA LYS A 70 -16.05 15.16 -1.98
C LYS A 70 -16.71 16.49 -1.65
N THR A 71 -16.38 17.08 -0.50
CA THR A 71 -17.00 18.31 0.00
C THR A 71 -16.15 19.52 -0.34
N GLU A 72 -14.88 19.51 0.08
CA GLU A 72 -13.98 20.63 -0.11
C GLU A 72 -12.56 20.12 -0.28
N LYS A 73 -11.87 20.58 -1.33
CA LYS A 73 -10.47 20.28 -1.62
C LYS A 73 -9.65 21.55 -1.42
N LYS A 74 -8.77 21.56 -0.42
CA LYS A 74 -7.88 22.70 -0.11
C LYS A 74 -6.50 22.59 -0.75
N GLU A 75 -6.21 21.46 -1.37
CA GLU A 75 -4.98 21.23 -2.11
C GLU A 75 -5.30 20.63 -3.49
N SER A 76 -4.65 21.15 -4.53
CA SER A 76 -4.73 20.59 -5.87
C SER A 76 -3.87 19.35 -5.97
N TYR A 77 -4.40 18.27 -6.54
CA TYR A 77 -3.66 17.04 -6.79
C TYR A 77 -3.88 16.56 -8.22
N VAL A 78 -2.80 16.46 -8.98
CA VAL A 78 -2.79 16.02 -10.37
C VAL A 78 -1.71 14.96 -10.53
N ARG A 79 -2.00 13.90 -11.29
CA ARG A 79 -1.05 12.86 -11.68
C ARG A 79 -0.61 13.08 -13.12
N ASP A 80 0.35 13.97 -13.30
CA ASP A 80 0.89 14.42 -14.60
C ASP A 80 2.34 13.96 -14.82
N GLU A 81 2.88 13.14 -13.92
CA GLU A 81 4.23 12.61 -14.02
C GLU A 81 4.27 11.29 -14.77
N ASN A 82 5.41 11.03 -15.41
CA ASN A 82 5.79 9.73 -15.97
C ASN A 82 7.05 9.18 -15.28
N GLY A 83 7.43 7.95 -15.64
CA GLY A 83 8.57 7.27 -15.04
C GLY A 83 8.18 6.07 -14.21
N ILE A 84 9.18 5.48 -13.56
CA ILE A 84 9.05 4.19 -12.90
C ILE A 84 9.62 4.33 -11.49
N LEU A 85 8.92 3.79 -10.50
CA LEU A 85 9.47 3.59 -9.18
C LEU A 85 9.29 2.16 -8.73
N THR A 86 10.08 1.71 -7.77
CA THR A 86 9.88 0.44 -7.09
C THR A 86 9.43 0.67 -5.66
N ILE A 87 8.53 -0.18 -5.18
CA ILE A 87 7.97 -0.08 -3.82
C ILE A 87 7.79 -1.46 -3.19
N GLY A 88 8.22 -1.59 -1.94
CA GLY A 88 8.07 -2.79 -1.11
C GLY A 88 7.11 -2.56 0.04
N TYR A 89 6.24 -3.54 0.33
CA TYR A 89 5.24 -3.42 1.41
C TYR A 89 5.62 -4.13 2.73
N GLU A 90 6.79 -4.77 2.80
CA GLU A 90 7.35 -5.29 4.04
C GLU A 90 7.50 -4.16 5.07
N GLY A 91 7.06 -4.42 6.31
CA GLY A 91 7.05 -3.43 7.39
C GLY A 91 6.03 -2.28 7.27
N ARG A 92 5.34 -2.08 6.13
CA ARG A 92 4.36 -0.98 5.93
C ARG A 92 2.90 -1.37 6.19
N SER A 93 2.06 -0.51 6.76
CA SER A 93 0.61 -0.73 6.72
C SER A 93 0.07 -0.47 5.30
N VAL A 94 -1.15 -0.89 5.01
CA VAL A 94 -1.79 -0.56 3.72
C VAL A 94 -1.99 0.95 3.59
N ASP A 95 -2.32 1.64 4.69
CA ASP A 95 -2.49 3.10 4.69
C ASP A 95 -1.19 3.84 4.39
N ASP A 96 -0.07 3.44 5.01
CA ASP A 96 1.25 4.00 4.71
C ASP A 96 1.63 3.73 3.25
N PHE A 97 1.38 2.52 2.75
CA PHE A 97 1.67 2.16 1.37
C PHE A 97 0.89 3.02 0.37
N ILE A 98 -0.43 3.13 0.55
CA ILE A 98 -1.30 3.96 -0.29
C ILE A 98 -0.88 5.43 -0.22
N LEU A 99 -0.58 5.94 0.97
CA LEU A 99 -0.10 7.31 1.16
C LEU A 99 1.20 7.57 0.38
N ASN A 100 2.13 6.61 0.36
CA ASN A 100 3.35 6.71 -0.43
C ASN A 100 3.06 6.72 -1.94
N LEU A 101 2.10 5.92 -2.44
CA LEU A 101 1.70 5.98 -3.85
C LEU A 101 1.14 7.35 -4.24
N ILE A 102 0.30 7.93 -3.38
CA ILE A 102 -0.29 9.25 -3.60
C ILE A 102 0.80 10.33 -3.60
N LYS A 103 1.68 10.35 -2.59
CA LYS A 103 2.77 11.34 -2.50
C LYS A 103 3.72 11.29 -3.70
N ASN A 104 3.93 10.10 -4.26
CA ASN A 104 4.74 9.90 -5.46
C ASN A 104 3.92 10.04 -6.77
N LYS A 105 2.68 10.52 -6.71
CA LYS A 105 1.76 10.72 -7.85
C LYS A 105 1.64 9.51 -8.78
N VAL A 106 1.72 8.31 -8.21
CA VAL A 106 1.60 7.06 -8.97
C VAL A 106 0.22 7.00 -9.60
N SER A 107 0.18 6.70 -10.89
CA SER A 107 -1.06 6.50 -11.65
C SER A 107 -1.38 5.02 -11.85
N ILE A 108 -0.36 4.16 -11.90
CA ILE A 108 -0.53 2.72 -12.07
C ILE A 108 0.32 1.96 -11.06
N LEU A 109 -0.32 1.13 -10.26
CA LEU A 109 0.34 0.14 -9.41
C LEU A 109 0.50 -1.16 -10.20
N VAL A 110 1.74 -1.56 -10.45
CA VAL A 110 2.07 -2.79 -11.16
C VAL A 110 2.56 -3.85 -10.18
N ASP A 111 1.74 -4.85 -9.92
CA ASP A 111 2.11 -6.02 -9.12
C ASP A 111 2.95 -6.99 -9.97
N VAL A 112 4.23 -7.12 -9.61
CA VAL A 112 5.17 -8.04 -10.28
C VAL A 112 5.35 -9.35 -9.52
N ARG A 113 4.52 -9.64 -8.51
CA ARG A 113 4.54 -10.93 -7.80
C ARG A 113 4.03 -12.02 -8.73
N LYS A 114 4.68 -13.19 -8.68
CA LYS A 114 4.19 -14.36 -9.42
C LYS A 114 2.77 -14.73 -8.99
N ASN A 115 2.59 -14.85 -7.67
CA ASN A 115 1.31 -15.11 -7.02
C ASN A 115 1.01 -13.92 -6.09
N PRO A 116 -0.04 -13.12 -6.34
CA PRO A 116 -0.36 -11.92 -5.58
C PRO A 116 -1.15 -12.24 -4.31
N PHE A 117 -0.69 -13.27 -3.60
CA PHE A 117 -1.21 -13.69 -2.30
C PHE A 117 -0.33 -13.07 -1.20
N SER A 118 -0.96 -12.57 -0.14
CA SER A 118 -0.27 -12.06 1.03
C SER A 118 -1.08 -12.33 2.30
N MET A 119 -0.39 -12.74 3.35
CA MET A 119 -0.97 -12.83 4.70
C MET A 119 -1.02 -11.46 5.39
N LYS A 120 -0.32 -10.46 4.84
CA LYS A 120 -0.34 -9.11 5.37
C LYS A 120 -1.64 -8.43 4.95
N TYR A 121 -2.38 -7.93 5.93
CA TYR A 121 -3.66 -7.28 5.71
C TYR A 121 -3.55 -6.18 4.65
N GLY A 122 -4.48 -6.19 3.69
CA GLY A 122 -4.58 -5.20 2.63
C GLY A 122 -3.72 -5.44 1.39
N PHE A 123 -2.81 -6.43 1.40
CA PHE A 123 -1.89 -6.71 0.28
C PHE A 123 -2.24 -7.96 -0.54
N SER A 124 -3.41 -8.57 -0.27
CA SER A 124 -4.00 -9.54 -1.20
C SER A 124 -4.44 -8.82 -2.48
N LYS A 125 -4.39 -9.49 -3.65
CA LYS A 125 -4.78 -8.91 -4.94
C LYS A 125 -6.10 -8.13 -4.87
N LYS A 126 -7.15 -8.76 -4.32
CA LYS A 126 -8.50 -8.18 -4.23
C LYS A 126 -8.54 -6.89 -3.42
N GLN A 127 -7.83 -6.86 -2.29
CA GLN A 127 -7.84 -5.69 -1.41
C GLN A 127 -7.02 -4.56 -2.00
N ILE A 128 -5.78 -4.83 -2.42
CA ILE A 128 -4.90 -3.77 -2.91
C ILE A 128 -5.39 -3.17 -4.22
N SER A 129 -6.01 -3.97 -5.11
CA SER A 129 -6.64 -3.45 -6.33
C SER A 129 -7.81 -2.54 -5.98
N GLY A 130 -8.69 -2.97 -5.06
CA GLY A 130 -9.83 -2.17 -4.62
C GLY A 130 -9.41 -0.82 -4.02
N TYR A 131 -8.47 -0.82 -3.06
CA TYR A 131 -7.97 0.42 -2.46
C TYR A 131 -7.31 1.34 -3.48
N SER A 132 -6.56 0.78 -4.44
CA SER A 132 -5.91 1.58 -5.48
C SER A 132 -6.95 2.23 -6.41
N GLU A 133 -7.94 1.47 -6.85
CA GLU A 133 -8.99 1.94 -7.75
C GLU A 133 -9.86 3.03 -7.11
N GLU A 134 -10.18 2.90 -5.81
CA GLU A 134 -10.94 3.89 -5.04
C GLU A 134 -10.30 5.29 -5.04
N ILE A 135 -8.98 5.37 -5.15
CA ILE A 135 -8.23 6.64 -5.22
C ILE A 135 -7.73 6.97 -6.64
N GLY A 136 -8.23 6.26 -7.65
CA GLY A 136 -7.91 6.47 -9.05
C GLY A 136 -6.49 6.04 -9.45
N ILE A 137 -5.94 5.01 -8.81
CA ILE A 137 -4.72 4.32 -9.22
C ILE A 137 -5.11 3.02 -9.91
N GLU A 138 -4.72 2.87 -11.17
CA GLU A 138 -4.96 1.65 -11.93
C GLU A 138 -4.11 0.49 -11.38
N TYR A 139 -4.68 -0.70 -11.28
CA TYR A 139 -3.96 -1.89 -10.83
C TYR A 139 -3.71 -2.87 -11.98
N ILE A 140 -2.44 -3.22 -12.22
CA ILE A 140 -2.05 -4.20 -13.24
C ILE A 140 -1.23 -5.29 -12.58
N HIS A 141 -1.57 -6.56 -12.84
CA HIS A 141 -0.80 -7.71 -12.36
C HIS A 141 -0.06 -8.36 -13.52
N ILE A 142 1.28 -8.42 -13.42
CA ILE A 142 2.16 -9.01 -14.44
C ILE A 142 2.91 -10.21 -13.83
N PRO A 143 2.26 -11.38 -13.69
CA PRO A 143 2.89 -12.56 -13.10
C PRO A 143 4.07 -13.07 -13.93
N GLY A 144 4.10 -12.75 -15.23
CA GLY A 144 5.22 -13.06 -16.12
C GLY A 144 6.54 -12.40 -15.72
N LEU A 145 6.54 -11.46 -14.77
CA LEU A 145 7.76 -10.88 -14.18
C LEU A 145 8.07 -11.43 -12.78
N GLY A 146 7.23 -12.30 -12.24
CA GLY A 146 7.45 -12.87 -10.91
C GLY A 146 8.41 -14.07 -10.91
N ILE A 147 9.10 -14.26 -9.77
CA ILE A 147 9.81 -15.49 -9.45
C ILE A 147 8.86 -16.47 -8.75
N GLU A 148 8.89 -17.73 -9.19
CA GLU A 148 8.14 -18.83 -8.57
C GLU A 148 8.44 -18.94 -7.07
N SER A 149 7.42 -19.23 -6.28
CA SER A 149 7.58 -19.36 -4.83
C SER A 149 8.53 -20.50 -4.44
N SER A 150 8.57 -21.59 -5.22
CA SER A 150 9.45 -22.73 -5.00
C SER A 150 10.94 -22.35 -5.09
N LYS A 151 11.32 -21.47 -6.01
CA LYS A 151 12.69 -20.95 -6.16
C LYS A 151 13.11 -20.00 -5.03
N ARG A 152 12.16 -19.55 -4.21
CA ARG A 152 12.38 -18.61 -3.10
C ARG A 152 12.39 -19.27 -1.72
N LYS A 153 12.03 -20.55 -1.62
CA LYS A 153 12.00 -21.26 -0.35
C LYS A 153 13.42 -21.57 0.13
N ASN A 154 13.68 -21.31 1.42
CA ASN A 154 14.92 -21.66 2.12
C ASN A 154 16.21 -21.00 1.58
N LEU A 155 16.10 -19.86 0.90
CA LEU A 155 17.27 -19.10 0.46
C LEU A 155 18.00 -18.48 1.65
N LYS A 156 19.32 -18.68 1.69
CA LYS A 156 20.24 -17.88 2.51
C LYS A 156 20.59 -16.59 1.77
N PRO A 157 21.10 -15.55 2.46
CA PRO A 157 21.56 -14.32 1.83
C PRO A 157 22.52 -14.54 0.65
N GLU A 158 23.37 -15.57 0.75
CA GLU A 158 24.36 -15.99 -0.26
C GLU A 158 23.70 -16.44 -1.58
N ASP A 159 22.52 -17.05 -1.50
CA ASP A 159 21.82 -17.66 -2.63
C ASP A 159 21.11 -16.63 -3.53
N TYR A 160 20.84 -15.42 -3.00
CA TYR A 160 20.15 -14.36 -3.74
C TYR A 160 20.95 -13.88 -4.95
N ALA A 161 22.28 -13.85 -4.86
CA ALA A 161 23.13 -13.43 -5.97
C ALA A 161 22.98 -14.37 -7.18
N ALA A 162 23.02 -15.69 -6.94
CA ALA A 162 22.83 -16.69 -7.98
C ALA A 162 21.40 -16.64 -8.55
N LEU A 163 20.39 -16.54 -7.69
CA LEU A 163 18.99 -16.44 -8.12
C LEU A 163 18.76 -15.22 -9.02
N PHE A 164 19.28 -14.05 -8.64
CA PHE A 164 19.08 -12.84 -9.41
C PHE A 164 19.91 -12.82 -10.70
N SER A 165 21.08 -13.44 -10.72
CA SER A 165 21.84 -13.64 -11.96
C SER A 165 21.10 -14.54 -12.95
N GLU A 166 20.48 -15.64 -12.47
CA GLU A 166 19.64 -16.51 -13.30
C GLU A 166 18.42 -15.73 -13.80
N TYR A 167 17.74 -15.02 -12.91
CA TYR A 167 16.55 -14.23 -13.26
C TYR A 167 16.87 -13.11 -14.26
N GLU A 168 17.99 -12.40 -14.09
CA GLU A 168 18.46 -11.37 -15.02
C GLU A 168 18.73 -11.96 -16.41
N SER A 169 19.35 -13.13 -16.47
CA SER A 169 19.60 -13.84 -17.74
C SER A 169 18.29 -14.25 -18.43
N ASP A 170 17.26 -14.61 -17.65
CA ASP A 170 15.94 -14.99 -18.15
C ASP A 170 15.05 -13.78 -18.52
N LEU A 171 15.40 -12.55 -18.15
CA LEU A 171 14.62 -11.36 -18.51
C LEU A 171 14.47 -11.18 -20.02
N ILE A 172 15.42 -11.69 -20.82
CA ILE A 172 15.33 -11.67 -22.29
C ILE A 172 14.10 -12.42 -22.80
N ASN A 173 13.66 -13.46 -22.09
CA ASN A 173 12.47 -14.25 -22.42
C ASN A 173 11.17 -13.57 -21.96
N ARG A 174 11.26 -12.45 -21.24
CA ARG A 174 10.15 -11.68 -20.65
C ARG A 174 9.99 -10.31 -21.30
N GLU A 175 10.54 -10.15 -22.51
CA GLU A 175 10.58 -8.88 -23.22
C GLU A 175 9.19 -8.33 -23.55
N LYS A 176 8.18 -9.21 -23.72
CA LYS A 176 6.78 -8.79 -23.89
C LYS A 176 6.28 -8.02 -22.66
N GLU A 177 6.51 -8.56 -21.47
CA GLU A 177 6.14 -7.94 -20.20
C GLU A 177 6.95 -6.68 -19.92
N LEU A 178 8.26 -6.69 -20.21
CA LEU A 178 9.10 -5.49 -20.11
C LEU A 178 8.62 -4.39 -21.07
N GLY A 179 8.20 -4.75 -22.28
CA GLY A 179 7.60 -3.84 -23.26
C GLY A 179 6.35 -3.15 -22.73
N ILE A 180 5.51 -3.85 -21.96
CA ILE A 180 4.36 -3.25 -21.27
C ILE A 180 4.83 -2.21 -20.26
N LEU A 181 5.79 -2.53 -19.40
CA LEU A 181 6.32 -1.58 -18.41
C LEU A 181 6.90 -0.33 -19.08
N ARG A 182 7.67 -0.50 -20.15
CA ARG A 182 8.26 0.63 -20.90
C ARG A 182 7.18 1.53 -21.52
N LYS A 183 6.13 0.94 -22.09
CA LYS A 183 5.01 1.71 -22.64
C LYS A 183 4.32 2.50 -21.54
N LEU A 184 3.94 1.84 -20.45
CA LEU A 184 3.25 2.47 -19.33
C LEU A 184 4.09 3.58 -18.69
N GLY A 185 5.37 3.31 -18.42
CA GLY A 185 6.29 4.26 -17.79
C GLY A 185 6.63 5.48 -18.64
N LYS A 186 6.43 5.43 -19.96
CA LYS A 186 6.54 6.61 -20.85
C LYS A 186 5.33 7.53 -20.71
N ASP A 187 4.16 6.94 -20.56
CA ASP A 187 2.89 7.66 -20.56
C ASP A 187 2.49 8.15 -19.17
N LYS A 188 2.79 7.38 -18.12
CA LYS A 188 2.35 7.61 -16.74
C LYS A 188 3.38 7.15 -15.71
N LYS A 189 3.33 7.70 -14.50
CA LYS A 189 4.18 7.26 -13.38
C LYS A 189 3.66 5.94 -12.82
N ILE A 190 4.47 4.90 -12.90
CA ILE A 190 4.12 3.54 -12.46
C ILE A 190 4.95 3.11 -11.25
N ALA A 191 4.35 2.32 -10.36
CA ALA A 191 5.02 1.72 -9.21
C ALA A 191 5.10 0.19 -9.36
N LEU A 192 6.31 -0.35 -9.41
CA LEU A 192 6.55 -1.80 -9.40
C LEU A 192 6.51 -2.30 -7.96
N MET A 193 5.46 -3.05 -7.62
CA MET A 193 5.22 -3.56 -6.28
C MET A 193 5.69 -5.01 -6.12
N CYS A 194 6.42 -5.26 -5.03
CA CYS A 194 6.64 -6.60 -4.47
C CYS A 194 6.65 -6.55 -2.94
N PHE A 195 6.99 -7.65 -2.27
CA PHE A 195 6.99 -7.74 -0.82
C PHE A 195 8.16 -7.01 -0.17
N GLU A 196 9.39 -7.42 -0.48
CA GLU A 196 10.61 -7.11 0.26
C GLU A 196 10.83 -5.59 0.35
N LYS A 197 11.23 -5.05 1.50
CA LYS A 197 11.39 -3.59 1.63
C LYS A 197 12.51 -3.07 0.72
N ASP A 198 13.65 -3.75 0.74
CA ASP A 198 14.81 -3.39 -0.07
C ASP A 198 14.73 -4.03 -1.47
N SER A 199 14.82 -3.20 -2.51
CA SER A 199 14.79 -3.67 -3.89
C SER A 199 16.03 -4.48 -4.27
N ASN A 200 17.16 -4.33 -3.56
CA ASN A 200 18.37 -5.14 -3.79
C ASN A 200 18.19 -6.62 -3.44
N PHE A 201 17.25 -6.94 -2.56
CA PHE A 201 16.90 -8.31 -2.18
C PHE A 201 15.60 -8.77 -2.83
N CYS A 202 15.22 -8.14 -3.94
CA CYS A 202 13.97 -8.40 -4.65
C CYS A 202 14.19 -8.47 -6.16
N HIS A 203 13.45 -9.34 -6.85
CA HIS A 203 13.45 -9.39 -8.31
C HIS A 203 13.01 -8.07 -8.95
N ARG A 204 12.18 -7.27 -8.25
CA ARG A 204 11.81 -5.93 -8.72
C ARG A 204 13.01 -5.00 -8.88
N GLY A 205 14.07 -5.17 -8.09
CA GLY A 205 15.30 -4.41 -8.25
C GLY A 205 16.04 -4.78 -9.53
N VAL A 206 16.02 -6.07 -9.91
CA VAL A 206 16.59 -6.53 -11.19
C VAL A 206 15.79 -5.94 -12.36
N ILE A 207 14.45 -5.98 -12.29
CA ILE A 207 13.58 -5.33 -13.29
C ILE A 207 13.87 -3.82 -13.36
N GLY A 208 13.98 -3.16 -12.22
CA GLY A 208 14.28 -1.73 -12.13
C GLY A 208 15.63 -1.38 -12.78
N LYS A 209 16.69 -2.16 -12.50
CA LYS A 209 18.00 -2.00 -13.15
C LYS A 209 17.91 -2.16 -14.66
N LYS A 210 17.17 -3.16 -15.15
CA LYS A 210 16.97 -3.36 -16.60
C LYS A 210 16.27 -2.16 -17.24
N LEU A 211 15.19 -1.67 -16.65
CA LEU A 211 14.46 -0.50 -17.14
C LEU A 211 15.30 0.78 -17.10
N HIS A 212 16.15 0.92 -16.08
CA HIS A 212 17.10 2.02 -16.01
C HIS A 212 18.10 1.99 -17.16
N SER A 213 18.68 0.82 -17.45
CA SER A 213 19.56 0.62 -18.62
C SER A 213 18.84 0.86 -19.96
N ASP A 214 17.51 0.70 -20.00
CA ASP A 214 16.69 1.01 -21.17
C ASP A 214 16.30 2.50 -21.26
N GLY A 215 16.84 3.36 -20.38
CA GLY A 215 16.72 4.82 -20.43
C GLY A 215 15.64 5.42 -19.54
N PHE A 216 15.02 4.66 -18.64
CA PHE A 216 14.01 5.17 -17.71
C PHE A 216 14.65 5.71 -16.42
N CYS A 217 14.08 6.78 -15.87
CA CYS A 217 14.34 7.15 -14.48
C CYS A 217 13.63 6.13 -13.57
N VAL A 218 14.39 5.46 -12.70
CA VAL A 218 13.87 4.45 -11.78
C VAL A 218 14.17 4.86 -10.34
N GLU A 219 13.13 5.26 -9.61
CA GLU A 219 13.21 5.65 -8.20
C GLU A 219 12.97 4.43 -7.28
N ASN A 220 13.53 4.43 -6.07
CA ASN A 220 13.26 3.40 -5.06
C ASN A 220 12.64 4.06 -3.81
N VAL A 221 11.49 3.53 -3.36
CA VAL A 221 10.68 4.09 -2.26
C VAL A 221 10.32 3.02 -1.21
#